data_AF-A0ABD0MRG7-F1
#
_entry.id   AF-A0ABD0MRG7-F1
#
_cell.length_a   1.000
_cell.length_b   1.000
_cell.length_c   1.000
_cell.angle_alpha   90.00
_cell.angle_beta   90.00
_cell.angle_gamma   90.00
#
_symmetry.space_group_name_H-M   'P 1'
#
loop_
_entity.id
_entity.type
_entity.pdbx_description
1 polymer ?
#
loop_
_entity_poly.entity_id
_entity_poly.type
_entity_poly.pdbx_seq_one_letter_code
_entity_poly.pdbx_strand_id
1 'polypeptide(L)'
;DAVVQQFDSFLSLHGKSEGFLRFKPMEQRLDTFLHQTLNSSFPELWSFFQRLLLLSHGQATVERGFIVNREVETHNIKEETIEAQRLVCDQIRASGGVLKVSITEELLTSVASARTKYRIHLDEERRKREGAMRGLRRKALEDELAELKKEREVLTEVCTSLQKDADQLAEHAENKSNTLMAQMITKSNTLRRRCKEKCDELKNVECEIAVKANELRHCN
;
A
#
# COMPACT_ATOMS: atom_id res chain seq x y z
N ASP A 1 19.40 -29.37 -26.91
CA ASP A 1 19.04 -29.70 -25.52
C ASP A 1 18.32 -31.03 -25.53
N ALA A 2 18.80 -32.01 -24.76
CA ALA A 2 18.24 -33.37 -24.74
C ALA A 2 16.79 -33.41 -24.22
N VAL A 3 16.43 -32.50 -23.31
CA VAL A 3 15.06 -32.40 -22.77
C VAL A 3 14.09 -31.95 -23.86
N VAL A 4 14.48 -30.95 -24.66
CA VAL A 4 13.66 -30.43 -25.77
C VAL A 4 13.45 -31.49 -26.85
N GLN A 5 14.53 -32.20 -27.24
CA GLN A 5 14.43 -33.28 -28.22
C GLN A 5 13.54 -34.43 -27.77
N GLN A 6 13.61 -34.81 -26.49
CA GLN A 6 12.72 -35.82 -25.91
C GLN A 6 11.28 -35.33 -25.82
N PHE A 7 11.05 -34.05 -25.53
CA PHE A 7 9.71 -33.46 -25.48
C PHE A 7 9.04 -33.45 -26.85
N ASP A 8 9.76 -33.05 -27.91
CA ASP A 8 9.24 -33.06 -29.28
C ASP A 8 8.93 -34.49 -29.76
N SER A 9 9.81 -35.44 -29.43
CA SER A 9 9.59 -36.87 -29.70
C SER A 9 8.38 -37.39 -28.93
N PHE A 10 8.24 -37.02 -27.66
CA PHE A 10 7.11 -37.39 -26.85
C PHE A 10 5.78 -36.84 -27.40
N LEU A 11 5.72 -35.57 -27.80
CA LEU A 11 4.51 -34.96 -28.38
C LEU A 11 4.11 -35.62 -29.69
N SER A 12 5.08 -35.94 -30.55
CA SER A 12 4.81 -36.59 -31.84
C SER A 12 4.32 -38.03 -31.69
N LEU A 13 4.86 -38.80 -30.73
CA LEU A 13 4.45 -40.18 -30.49
C LEU A 13 3.18 -40.32 -29.61
N HIS A 14 3.07 -39.53 -28.55
CA HIS A 14 2.07 -39.74 -27.48
C HIS A 14 1.06 -38.61 -27.32
N GLY A 15 1.33 -37.42 -27.88
CA GLY A 15 0.48 -36.23 -27.69
C GLY A 15 -0.95 -36.38 -28.23
N LYS A 16 -1.19 -37.33 -29.13
CA LYS A 16 -2.52 -37.69 -29.66
C LYS A 16 -3.00 -39.08 -29.23
N SER A 17 -2.32 -39.72 -28.29
CA SER A 17 -2.70 -41.05 -27.81
C SER A 17 -4.03 -41.00 -27.04
N GLU A 18 -4.76 -42.10 -27.06
CA GLU A 18 -6.05 -42.22 -26.38
C GLU A 18 -5.94 -41.89 -24.88
N GLY A 19 -4.84 -42.30 -24.23
CA GLY A 19 -4.59 -42.01 -22.82
C GLY A 19 -4.55 -40.52 -22.50
N PHE A 20 -3.96 -39.70 -23.38
CA PHE A 20 -3.91 -38.23 -23.21
C PHE A 20 -5.26 -37.58 -23.50
N LEU A 21 -6.01 -38.10 -24.48
CA LEU A 21 -7.35 -37.58 -24.82
C LEU A 21 -8.39 -37.91 -23.75
N ARG A 22 -8.23 -39.04 -23.04
CA ARG A 22 -9.12 -39.48 -21.96
C ARG A 22 -8.66 -39.04 -20.58
N PHE A 23 -7.49 -38.39 -20.46
CA PHE A 23 -6.99 -37.90 -19.19
C PHE A 23 -7.94 -36.84 -18.61
N LYS A 24 -8.39 -37.09 -17.38
CA LYS A 24 -9.24 -36.17 -16.63
C LYS A 24 -8.51 -35.73 -15.35
N PRO A 25 -8.13 -34.45 -15.24
CA PRO A 25 -7.36 -33.94 -14.09
C PRO A 25 -8.02 -34.15 -12.72
N MET A 26 -9.35 -34.30 -12.67
CA MET A 26 -10.12 -34.48 -11.43
C MET A 26 -10.31 -35.95 -11.04
N GLU A 27 -10.07 -36.89 -11.95
CA GLU A 27 -10.21 -38.34 -11.71
C GLU A 27 -8.84 -39.03 -11.59
N GLN A 28 -7.81 -38.51 -12.24
CA GLN A 28 -6.47 -39.07 -12.22
C GLN A 28 -5.41 -38.00 -11.92
N ARG A 29 -4.48 -38.34 -11.01
CA ARG A 29 -3.33 -37.51 -10.66
C ARG A 29 -2.36 -37.35 -11.85
N LEU A 30 -2.05 -36.10 -12.19
CA LEU A 30 -1.17 -35.75 -13.31
C LEU A 30 0.24 -36.35 -13.17
N ASP A 31 0.82 -36.32 -11.98
CA ASP A 31 2.17 -36.83 -11.71
C ASP A 31 2.26 -38.35 -11.92
N THR A 32 1.24 -39.09 -11.47
CA THR A 32 1.16 -40.55 -11.68
C THR A 32 0.97 -40.89 -13.16
N PHE A 33 0.10 -40.16 -13.85
CA PHE A 33 -0.15 -40.35 -15.28
C PHE A 33 1.10 -40.07 -16.13
N LEU A 34 1.80 -38.96 -15.85
CA LEU A 34 3.03 -38.60 -16.55
C LEU A 34 4.17 -39.57 -16.23
N HIS A 35 4.29 -40.04 -14.98
CA HIS A 35 5.30 -41.05 -14.62
C HIS A 35 5.12 -42.34 -15.42
N GLN A 36 3.88 -42.83 -15.56
CA GLN A 36 3.58 -44.05 -16.34
C GLN A 36 3.99 -43.92 -17.80
N THR A 37 3.91 -42.72 -18.36
CA THR A 37 4.19 -42.49 -19.78
C THR A 37 5.66 -42.13 -20.06
N LEU A 38 6.29 -41.37 -19.17
CA LEU A 38 7.60 -40.75 -19.40
C LEU A 38 8.77 -41.55 -18.81
N ASN A 39 8.58 -42.22 -17.67
CA ASN A 39 9.69 -42.73 -16.86
C ASN A 39 10.55 -43.78 -17.59
N SER A 40 9.97 -44.59 -18.47
CA SER A 40 10.70 -45.65 -19.19
C SER A 40 11.35 -45.19 -20.50
N SER A 41 10.72 -44.24 -21.21
CA SER A 41 11.08 -43.89 -22.59
C SER A 41 11.81 -42.55 -22.71
N PHE A 42 11.66 -41.66 -21.73
CA PHE A 42 12.19 -40.29 -21.78
C PHE A 42 12.78 -39.88 -20.42
N PRO A 43 13.93 -40.45 -20.00
CA PRO A 43 14.44 -40.30 -18.63
C PRO A 43 14.92 -38.87 -18.29
N GLU A 44 15.53 -38.16 -19.24
CA GLU A 44 15.96 -36.76 -19.08
C GLU A 44 14.74 -35.83 -18.98
N LEU A 45 13.73 -36.06 -19.81
CA LEU A 45 12.46 -35.34 -19.76
C LEU A 45 11.70 -35.61 -18.46
N TRP A 46 11.64 -36.86 -18.00
CA TRP A 46 11.02 -37.22 -16.74
C TRP A 46 11.73 -36.54 -15.57
N SER A 47 13.07 -36.54 -15.55
CA SER A 47 13.85 -35.84 -14.53
C SER A 47 13.57 -34.33 -14.50
N PHE A 48 13.31 -33.71 -15.65
CA PHE A 48 12.86 -32.33 -15.73
C PHE A 48 11.44 -32.14 -15.17
N PHE A 49 10.48 -32.99 -15.55
CA PHE A 49 9.12 -32.94 -15.01
C PHE A 49 9.08 -33.21 -13.50
N GLN A 50 9.92 -34.09 -12.96
CA GLN A 50 10.04 -34.28 -11.51
C GLN A 50 10.39 -32.97 -10.81
N ARG A 51 11.39 -32.23 -11.31
CA ARG A 51 11.76 -30.93 -10.77
C ARG A 51 10.61 -29.92 -10.92
N LEU A 52 9.97 -29.86 -12.09
CA LEU A 52 8.85 -28.96 -12.36
C LEU A 52 7.65 -29.22 -11.45
N LEU A 53 7.28 -30.49 -11.24
CA LEU A 53 6.17 -30.91 -10.38
C LEU A 53 6.48 -30.77 -8.88
N LEU A 54 7.77 -30.68 -8.52
CA LEU A 54 8.24 -30.36 -7.18
C LEU A 54 8.36 -28.86 -6.92
N LEU A 55 8.42 -28.03 -7.97
CA LEU A 55 8.31 -26.58 -7.80
C LEU A 55 6.92 -26.29 -7.23
N SER A 56 6.88 -25.61 -6.08
CA SER A 56 5.64 -25.10 -5.55
C SER A 56 5.06 -24.12 -6.56
N HIS A 57 3.96 -24.51 -7.21
CA HIS A 57 3.07 -23.52 -7.80
C HIS A 57 2.59 -22.66 -6.63
N GLY A 58 3.02 -21.40 -6.60
CA GLY A 58 2.53 -20.44 -5.61
C GLY A 58 1.00 -20.52 -5.54
N GLN A 59 0.51 -20.79 -4.32
CA GLN A 59 -0.90 -20.92 -3.92
C GLN A 59 -1.68 -22.18 -4.36
N ALA A 60 -1.49 -23.29 -3.64
CA ALA A 60 -2.57 -24.26 -3.39
C ALA A 60 -2.27 -25.28 -2.26
N THR A 61 -1.00 -25.63 -2.03
CA THR A 61 -0.65 -26.71 -1.07
C THR A 61 -0.23 -26.19 0.30
N VAL A 62 0.40 -25.01 0.36
CA VAL A 62 0.65 -24.35 1.66
C VAL A 62 -0.67 -23.94 2.31
N GLU A 63 -1.72 -23.66 1.53
CA GLU A 63 -3.07 -23.32 2.02
C GLU A 63 -3.89 -24.52 2.52
N ARG A 64 -3.64 -25.77 2.08
CA ARG A 64 -4.40 -26.90 2.63
C ARG A 64 -4.06 -27.22 4.08
N GLY A 65 -2.86 -26.88 4.54
CA GLY A 65 -2.50 -26.89 5.96
C GLY A 65 -3.13 -25.75 6.77
N PHE A 66 -3.61 -24.70 6.10
CA PHE A 66 -4.38 -23.61 6.70
C PHE A 66 -5.91 -23.86 6.67
N ILE A 67 -6.42 -24.91 6.01
CA ILE A 67 -7.86 -25.29 6.02
C ILE A 67 -8.19 -26.21 7.23
N VAL A 68 -7.49 -26.05 8.35
CA VAL A 68 -8.08 -26.25 9.69
C VAL A 68 -8.40 -24.90 10.32
N ASN A 69 -7.75 -23.83 9.87
CA ASN A 69 -8.00 -22.46 10.32
C ASN A 69 -9.14 -21.77 9.55
N ARG A 70 -9.75 -22.40 8.53
CA ARG A 70 -10.94 -21.79 7.89
C ARG A 70 -12.11 -21.62 8.87
N GLU A 71 -12.19 -22.50 9.88
CA GLU A 71 -13.14 -22.35 10.99
C GLU A 71 -12.76 -21.18 11.94
N VAL A 72 -11.47 -20.81 11.97
CA VAL A 72 -10.94 -19.66 12.70
C VAL A 72 -11.12 -18.36 11.90
N GLU A 73 -11.02 -18.41 10.56
CA GLU A 73 -11.33 -17.29 9.64
C GLU A 73 -12.84 -17.02 9.49
N THR A 74 -13.71 -18.00 9.74
CA THR A 74 -15.17 -17.77 9.77
C THR A 74 -15.60 -16.87 10.92
N HIS A 75 -14.72 -16.59 11.87
CA HIS A 75 -14.95 -15.65 12.93
C HIS A 75 -13.99 -14.48 12.76
N ASN A 76 -14.51 -13.25 12.79
CA ASN A 76 -13.76 -12.00 12.79
C ASN A 76 -12.94 -11.86 14.10
N ILE A 77 -12.00 -12.78 14.32
CA ILE A 77 -11.21 -12.94 15.52
C ILE A 77 -9.82 -12.39 15.22
N LYS A 78 -9.35 -11.50 16.09
CA LYS A 78 -7.98 -10.97 16.00
C LYS A 78 -6.96 -12.04 16.38
N GLU A 79 -5.77 -11.97 15.80
CA GLU A 79 -4.62 -12.82 16.14
C GLU A 79 -4.40 -12.95 17.65
N GLU A 80 -4.41 -11.82 18.38
CA GLU A 80 -4.30 -11.78 19.85
C GLU A 80 -5.31 -12.67 20.57
N THR A 81 -6.52 -12.79 20.02
CA THR A 81 -7.58 -13.65 20.61
C THR A 81 -7.30 -15.12 20.32
N ILE A 82 -6.73 -15.45 19.17
CA ILE A 82 -6.31 -16.81 18.83
C ILE A 82 -5.15 -17.25 19.74
N GLU A 83 -4.17 -16.38 19.93
CA GLU A 83 -3.06 -16.61 20.87
C GLU A 83 -3.56 -16.84 22.29
N ALA A 84 -4.46 -15.99 22.77
CA ALA A 84 -5.06 -16.12 24.10
C ALA A 84 -5.84 -17.44 24.25
N GLN A 85 -6.64 -17.83 23.26
CA GLN A 85 -7.37 -19.11 23.28
C GLN A 85 -6.39 -20.30 23.32
N ARG A 86 -5.32 -20.25 22.52
CA ARG A 86 -4.31 -21.31 22.49
C ARG A 86 -3.60 -21.45 23.83
N LEU A 87 -3.20 -20.33 24.45
CA LEU A 87 -2.61 -20.33 25.80
C LEU A 87 -3.52 -21.00 26.82
N VAL A 88 -4.83 -20.71 26.77
CA VAL A 88 -5.82 -21.33 27.66
C VAL A 88 -5.91 -22.84 27.42
N CYS A 89 -6.01 -23.28 26.15
CA CYS A 89 -6.07 -24.69 25.80
C CYS A 89 -4.81 -25.47 26.22
N ASP A 90 -3.63 -24.88 26.01
CA ASP A 90 -2.35 -25.50 26.35
C ASP A 90 -2.20 -25.63 27.88
N GLN A 91 -2.62 -24.61 28.64
CA GLN A 91 -2.64 -24.69 30.09
C GLN A 91 -3.59 -25.77 30.61
N ILE A 92 -4.80 -25.88 30.05
CA ILE A 92 -5.77 -26.93 30.42
C ILE A 92 -5.19 -28.33 30.14
N ARG A 93 -4.50 -28.52 29.02
CA ARG A 93 -3.84 -29.78 28.68
C ARG A 93 -2.70 -30.09 29.66
N ALA A 94 -1.87 -29.09 29.99
CA ALA A 94 -0.78 -29.23 30.94
C ALA A 94 -1.28 -29.61 32.34
N SER A 95 -2.43 -29.07 32.77
CA SER A 95 -3.10 -29.46 34.03
C SER A 95 -3.73 -30.86 33.99
N GLY A 96 -3.76 -31.55 32.84
CA GLY A 96 -4.33 -32.89 32.70
C GLY A 96 -5.85 -32.90 32.52
N GLY A 97 -6.42 -31.81 32.01
CA GLY A 97 -7.84 -31.65 31.69
C GLY A 97 -8.55 -30.59 32.52
N VAL A 98 -9.75 -30.18 32.07
CA VAL A 98 -10.52 -29.06 32.66
C VAL A 98 -10.82 -29.25 34.15
N LEU A 99 -11.06 -30.49 34.58
CA LEU A 99 -11.39 -30.82 35.97
C LEU A 99 -10.19 -30.76 36.92
N LYS A 100 -8.96 -30.70 36.39
CA LYS A 100 -7.72 -30.72 37.17
C LYS A 100 -7.05 -29.35 37.28
N VAL A 101 -7.66 -28.31 36.71
CA VAL A 101 -7.16 -26.94 36.82
C VAL A 101 -7.44 -26.42 38.24
N SER A 102 -6.38 -26.11 38.99
CA SER A 102 -6.50 -25.53 40.33
C SER A 102 -7.03 -24.10 40.26
N ILE A 103 -8.14 -23.82 40.94
CA ILE A 103 -8.70 -22.47 41.06
C ILE A 103 -7.91 -21.72 42.15
N THR A 104 -7.04 -20.82 41.74
CA THR A 104 -6.24 -19.98 42.64
C THR A 104 -6.92 -18.64 42.93
N GLU A 105 -6.57 -17.99 44.05
CA GLU A 105 -7.07 -16.65 44.40
C GLU A 105 -6.68 -15.59 43.34
N GLU A 106 -5.50 -15.73 42.75
CA GLU A 106 -5.03 -14.87 41.65
C GLU A 106 -5.93 -14.99 40.42
N LEU A 107 -6.36 -16.21 40.07
CA LEU A 107 -7.28 -16.44 38.96
C LEU A 107 -8.63 -15.77 39.22
N LEU A 108 -9.17 -15.92 40.43
CA LEU A 108 -10.42 -15.27 40.83
C LEU A 108 -10.32 -13.74 40.75
N THR A 109 -9.22 -13.18 41.26
CA THR A 109 -8.96 -11.73 41.21
C THR A 109 -8.79 -11.22 39.76
N SER A 110 -8.12 -12.01 38.91
CA SER A 110 -7.97 -11.67 37.49
C SER A 110 -9.31 -11.66 36.76
N VAL A 111 -10.17 -12.65 37.00
CA VAL A 111 -11.52 -12.72 36.41
C VAL A 111 -12.40 -11.57 36.92
N ALA A 112 -12.35 -11.27 38.22
CA ALA A 112 -13.11 -10.15 38.81
C ALA A 112 -12.75 -8.80 38.16
N SER A 113 -11.48 -8.60 37.77
CA SER A 113 -11.00 -7.37 37.12
C SER A 113 -11.09 -7.40 35.58
N ALA A 114 -11.44 -8.53 34.96
CA ALA A 114 -11.39 -8.72 33.51
C ALA A 114 -12.26 -7.71 32.75
N ARG A 115 -13.48 -7.43 33.24
CA ARG A 115 -14.39 -6.44 32.63
C ARG A 115 -13.78 -5.04 32.64
N THR A 116 -13.14 -4.66 33.73
CA THR A 116 -12.50 -3.34 33.87
C THR A 116 -11.30 -3.23 32.93
N LYS A 117 -10.44 -4.26 32.89
CA LYS A 117 -9.31 -4.35 31.95
C LYS A 117 -9.76 -4.21 30.49
N TYR A 118 -10.84 -4.91 30.12
CA TYR A 118 -11.42 -4.81 28.77
C TYR A 118 -11.90 -3.40 28.44
N ARG A 119 -12.58 -2.72 29.37
CA ARG A 119 -13.01 -1.33 29.16
C ARG A 119 -11.83 -0.38 28.97
N ILE A 120 -10.79 -0.51 29.79
CA ILE A 120 -9.57 0.29 29.67
C ILE A 120 -8.93 0.08 28.29
N HIS A 121 -8.78 -1.19 27.87
CA HIS A 121 -8.26 -1.51 26.55
C HIS A 121 -9.08 -0.90 25.41
N LEU A 122 -10.42 -0.94 25.49
CA LEU A 122 -11.27 -0.29 24.49
C LEU A 122 -11.11 1.24 24.44
N ASP A 123 -10.98 1.88 25.59
CA ASP A 123 -10.77 3.33 25.68
C ASP A 123 -9.37 3.72 25.14
N GLU A 124 -8.35 2.92 25.42
CA GLU A 124 -7.00 3.09 24.86
C GLU A 124 -7.00 2.92 23.34
N GLU A 125 -7.63 1.88 22.81
CA GLU A 125 -7.77 1.65 21.37
C GLU A 125 -8.50 2.80 20.69
N ARG A 126 -9.56 3.33 21.32
CA ARG A 126 -10.26 4.52 20.82
C ARG A 126 -9.33 5.73 20.79
N ARG A 127 -8.62 6.00 21.89
CA ARG A 127 -7.67 7.14 21.98
C ARG A 127 -6.54 7.03 20.96
N LYS A 128 -6.00 5.83 20.73
CA LYS A 128 -4.98 5.57 19.70
C LYS A 128 -5.51 5.89 18.30
N ARG A 129 -6.73 5.44 17.97
CA ARG A 129 -7.35 5.73 16.65
C ARG A 129 -7.63 7.22 16.46
N GLU A 130 -8.20 7.87 17.47
CA GLU A 130 -8.43 9.30 17.44
C GLU A 130 -7.11 10.08 17.34
N GLY A 131 -6.08 9.67 18.09
CA GLY A 131 -4.75 10.26 18.02
C GLY A 131 -4.09 10.08 16.65
N ALA A 132 -4.19 8.90 16.05
CA ALA A 132 -3.69 8.63 14.71
C ALA A 132 -4.42 9.46 13.65
N MET A 133 -5.75 9.55 13.73
CA MET A 133 -6.56 10.36 12.82
C MET A 133 -6.24 11.86 12.96
N ARG A 134 -6.10 12.37 14.20
CA ARG A 134 -5.65 13.74 14.47
C ARG A 134 -4.25 13.98 13.89
N GLY A 135 -3.33 13.04 14.08
CA GLY A 135 -1.97 13.10 13.53
C GLY A 135 -1.94 13.15 12.00
N LEU A 136 -2.74 12.32 11.34
CA LEU A 136 -2.89 12.33 9.88
C LEU A 136 -3.47 13.66 9.38
N ARG A 137 -4.51 14.18 10.04
CA ARG A 137 -5.12 15.46 9.68
C ARG A 137 -4.12 16.62 9.85
N ARG A 138 -3.38 16.64 10.96
CA ARG A 138 -2.34 17.65 11.21
C ARG A 138 -1.26 17.60 10.13
N LYS A 139 -0.78 16.39 9.80
CA LYS A 139 0.23 16.20 8.75
C LYS A 139 -0.26 16.69 7.39
N ALA A 140 -1.50 16.35 7.01
CA ALA A 140 -2.09 16.83 5.75
C ALA A 140 -2.16 18.37 5.69
N LEU A 141 -2.58 19.02 6.79
CA LEU A 141 -2.58 20.48 6.87
C LEU A 141 -1.17 21.08 6.81
N GLU A 142 -0.17 20.44 7.39
CA GLU A 142 1.24 20.85 7.31
C GLU A 142 1.79 20.76 5.90
N ASP A 143 1.48 19.66 5.19
CA ASP A 143 1.89 19.44 3.80
C ASP A 143 1.22 20.47 2.87
N GLU A 144 -0.09 20.72 3.01
CA GLU A 144 -0.81 21.76 2.26
C GLU A 144 -0.20 23.16 2.49
N LEU A 145 0.12 23.48 3.75
CA LEU A 145 0.69 24.77 4.10
C LEU A 145 2.12 24.94 3.56
N ALA A 146 2.89 23.87 3.48
CA ALA A 146 4.22 23.87 2.87
C ALA A 146 4.14 24.15 1.35
N GLU A 147 3.20 23.52 0.65
CA GLU A 147 2.98 23.76 -0.78
C GLU A 147 2.53 25.21 -1.05
N LEU A 148 1.57 25.75 -0.28
CA LEU A 148 1.15 27.14 -0.42
C LEU A 148 2.30 28.14 -0.17
N LYS A 149 3.18 27.87 0.81
CA LYS A 149 4.35 28.72 1.07
C LYS A 149 5.34 28.73 -0.11
N LYS A 150 5.52 27.58 -0.75
CA LYS A 150 6.36 27.43 -1.93
C LYS A 150 5.74 28.15 -3.13
N GLU A 151 4.43 28.03 -3.33
CA GLU A 151 3.71 28.78 -4.36
C GLU A 151 3.83 30.29 -4.16
N ARG A 152 3.67 30.78 -2.92
CA ARG A 152 3.90 32.19 -2.56
C ARG A 152 5.32 32.64 -2.91
N GLU A 153 6.34 31.84 -2.64
CA GLU A 153 7.73 32.17 -3.00
C GLU A 153 7.91 32.32 -4.52
N VAL A 154 7.38 31.37 -5.30
CA VAL A 154 7.42 31.42 -6.76
C VAL A 154 6.67 32.64 -7.30
N LEU A 155 5.46 32.91 -6.81
CA LEU A 155 4.67 34.07 -7.23
C LEU A 155 5.37 35.39 -6.87
N THR A 156 6.02 35.46 -5.72
CA THR A 156 6.81 36.62 -5.30
C THR A 156 7.96 36.87 -6.27
N GLU A 157 8.72 35.82 -6.62
CA GLU A 157 9.82 35.92 -7.59
C GLU A 157 9.32 36.38 -8.96
N VAL A 158 8.23 35.78 -9.46
CA VAL A 158 7.61 36.16 -10.75
C VAL A 158 7.13 37.61 -10.76
N CYS A 159 6.49 38.08 -9.68
CA CYS A 159 6.08 39.48 -9.56
C CYS A 159 7.29 40.42 -9.61
N THR A 160 8.36 40.11 -8.86
CA THR A 160 9.57 40.94 -8.86
C THR A 160 10.28 40.95 -10.21
N SER A 161 10.34 39.82 -10.92
CA SER A 161 10.96 39.74 -12.24
C SER A 161 10.15 40.50 -13.29
N LEU A 162 8.81 40.33 -13.33
CA LEU A 162 7.93 41.05 -14.26
C LEU A 162 7.98 42.56 -14.04
N GLN A 163 8.02 43.00 -12.78
CA GLN A 163 8.15 44.42 -12.44
C GLN A 163 9.50 44.97 -12.93
N LYS A 164 10.60 44.26 -12.66
CA LYS A 164 11.94 44.65 -13.10
C LYS A 164 12.04 44.73 -14.63
N ASP A 165 11.54 43.73 -15.34
CA ASP A 165 11.55 43.70 -16.81
C ASP A 165 10.68 44.83 -17.40
N ALA A 166 9.54 45.13 -16.76
CA ALA A 166 8.69 46.23 -17.18
C ALA A 166 9.38 47.60 -17.00
N ASP A 167 10.08 47.79 -15.89
CA ASP A 167 10.79 49.03 -15.58
C ASP A 167 12.01 49.22 -16.50
N GLN A 168 12.77 48.14 -16.77
CA GLN A 168 13.85 48.17 -17.76
C GLN A 168 13.34 48.51 -19.17
N LEU A 169 12.20 47.95 -19.59
CA LEU A 169 11.61 48.28 -20.89
C LEU A 169 11.12 49.73 -20.97
N ALA A 170 10.65 50.29 -19.85
CA ALA A 170 10.24 51.70 -19.79
C ALA A 170 11.47 52.63 -19.88
N GLU A 171 12.52 52.36 -19.10
CA GLU A 171 13.77 53.13 -19.12
C GLU A 171 14.48 53.05 -20.48
N HIS A 172 14.54 51.86 -21.09
CA HIS A 172 15.11 51.70 -22.42
C HIS A 172 14.31 52.44 -23.50
N ALA A 173 12.99 52.64 -23.33
CA ALA A 173 12.16 53.35 -24.29
C ALA A 173 12.50 54.84 -24.40
N GLU A 174 12.94 55.47 -23.30
CA GLU A 174 13.27 56.91 -23.24
C GLU A 174 14.37 57.32 -24.23
N ASN A 175 15.26 56.37 -24.58
CA ASN A 175 16.41 56.60 -25.44
C ASN A 175 16.19 56.13 -26.90
N LYS A 176 14.95 55.82 -27.32
CA LYS A 176 14.64 55.27 -28.66
C LYS A 176 13.78 56.19 -29.51
N SER A 177 13.81 55.97 -30.83
CA SER A 177 12.97 56.69 -31.79
C SER A 177 11.48 56.41 -31.56
N ASN A 178 10.60 57.37 -31.89
CA ASN A 178 9.17 57.37 -31.56
C ASN A 178 8.44 56.04 -31.81
N THR A 179 8.70 55.37 -32.94
CA THR A 179 8.06 54.08 -33.26
C THR A 179 8.54 52.95 -32.34
N LEU A 180 9.84 52.88 -32.06
CA LEU A 180 10.43 51.85 -31.21
C LEU A 180 10.13 52.11 -29.72
N MET A 181 10.08 53.37 -29.31
CA MET A 181 9.62 53.82 -28.00
C MET A 181 8.18 53.33 -27.74
N ALA A 182 7.25 53.61 -28.64
CA ALA A 182 5.85 53.20 -28.49
C ALA A 182 5.68 51.67 -28.34
N GLN A 183 6.46 50.89 -29.10
CA GLN A 183 6.48 49.42 -28.99
C GLN A 183 7.02 48.95 -27.63
N MET A 184 8.11 49.54 -27.13
CA MET A 184 8.68 49.19 -25.83
C MET A 184 7.73 49.54 -24.67
N ILE A 185 7.08 50.70 -24.72
CA ILE A 185 6.07 51.11 -23.73
C ILE A 185 4.87 50.16 -23.74
N THR A 186 4.42 49.73 -24.92
CA THR A 186 3.33 48.75 -25.00
C THR A 186 3.72 47.43 -24.34
N LYS A 187 4.93 46.92 -24.60
CA LYS A 187 5.45 45.71 -23.94
C LYS A 187 5.57 45.90 -22.42
N SER A 188 6.13 47.02 -21.95
CA SER A 188 6.20 47.35 -20.52
C SER A 188 4.81 47.32 -19.87
N ASN A 189 3.81 47.95 -20.48
CA ASN A 189 2.44 47.96 -19.97
C ASN A 189 1.80 46.56 -19.93
N THR A 190 2.11 45.68 -20.90
CA THR A 190 1.65 44.28 -20.84
C THR A 190 2.27 43.52 -19.68
N LEU A 191 3.55 43.72 -19.39
CA LEU A 191 4.22 43.10 -18.24
C LEU A 191 3.68 43.64 -16.92
N ARG A 192 3.41 44.95 -16.82
CA ARG A 192 2.78 45.56 -15.63
C ARG A 192 1.38 45.01 -15.37
N ARG A 193 0.59 44.77 -16.41
CA ARG A 193 -0.73 44.13 -16.27
C ARG A 193 -0.61 42.70 -15.73
N ARG A 194 0.30 41.90 -16.30
CA ARG A 194 0.57 40.53 -15.82
C ARG A 194 1.11 40.53 -14.39
N CYS A 195 2.00 41.45 -14.05
CA CYS A 195 2.50 41.61 -12.68
C CYS A 195 1.36 41.91 -11.71
N LYS A 196 0.42 42.79 -12.09
CA LYS A 196 -0.76 43.09 -11.27
C LYS A 196 -1.62 41.84 -11.03
N GLU A 197 -1.90 41.07 -12.08
CA GLU A 197 -2.64 39.80 -11.98
C GLU A 197 -1.94 38.82 -11.02
N LYS A 198 -0.62 38.65 -11.15
CA LYS A 198 0.17 37.80 -10.25
C LYS A 198 0.25 38.31 -8.82
N CYS A 199 0.28 39.63 -8.61
CA CYS A 199 0.21 40.22 -7.26
C CYS A 199 -1.16 39.97 -6.60
N ASP A 200 -2.24 39.96 -7.37
CA ASP A 200 -3.57 39.65 -6.82
C ASP A 200 -3.71 38.14 -6.52
N GLU A 201 -3.14 37.25 -7.33
CA GLU A 201 -2.99 35.82 -7.01
C GLU A 201 -2.16 35.62 -5.72
N LEU A 202 -1.04 36.33 -5.57
CA LEU A 202 -0.17 36.26 -4.40
C LEU A 202 -0.94 36.63 -3.11
N LYS A 203 -1.74 37.70 -3.13
CA LYS A 203 -2.57 38.09 -1.97
C LYS A 203 -3.58 37.00 -1.59
N ASN A 204 -4.17 36.32 -2.57
CA ASN A 204 -5.09 35.23 -2.30
C ASN A 204 -4.37 34.06 -1.60
N VAL A 205 -3.19 33.68 -2.11
CA VAL A 205 -2.36 32.64 -1.50
C VAL A 205 -1.91 33.03 -0.08
N GLU A 206 -1.55 34.29 0.16
CA GLU A 206 -1.21 34.79 1.50
C GLU A 206 -2.39 34.72 2.48
N CYS A 207 -3.61 35.05 2.02
CA CYS A 207 -4.83 34.87 2.79
C CYS A 207 -5.09 33.39 3.12
N GLU A 208 -4.93 32.49 2.14
CA GLU A 208 -5.10 31.05 2.34
C GLU A 208 -4.07 30.49 3.33
N ILE A 209 -2.80 30.91 3.24
CA ILE A 209 -1.76 30.55 4.22
C ILE A 209 -2.17 31.01 5.62
N ALA A 210 -2.69 32.23 5.77
CA ALA A 210 -3.11 32.75 7.07
C ALA A 210 -4.27 31.92 7.67
N VAL A 211 -5.27 31.56 6.84
CA VAL A 211 -6.39 30.70 7.25
C VAL A 211 -5.88 29.32 7.67
N LYS A 212 -5.09 28.65 6.82
CA LYS A 212 -4.54 27.31 7.08
C LYS A 212 -3.60 27.29 8.28
N ALA A 213 -2.78 28.32 8.47
CA ALA A 213 -1.93 28.46 9.64
C ALA A 213 -2.76 28.61 10.93
N ASN A 214 -3.89 29.30 10.85
CA ASN A 214 -4.80 29.42 11.98
C ASN A 214 -5.50 28.09 12.27
N GLU A 215 -5.99 27.38 11.25
CA GLU A 215 -6.57 26.04 11.38
C GLU A 215 -5.60 25.06 12.05
N LEU A 216 -4.32 25.10 11.68
CA LEU A 216 -3.28 24.26 12.27
C LEU A 216 -3.06 24.56 13.76
N ARG A 217 -3.10 25.84 14.17
CA ARG A 217 -2.99 26.23 15.60
C ARG A 217 -4.15 25.70 16.45
N HIS A 218 -5.33 25.60 15.84
CA HIS A 218 -6.55 25.08 16.47
C HIS A 218 -6.72 23.57 16.32
N CYS A 219 -5.81 22.88 15.63
CA CYS A 219 -5.77 21.41 15.54
C CYS A 219 -5.05 20.72 16.73
N ASN A 220 -4.72 21.47 17.78
CA ASN A 220 -4.19 20.93 19.05
C ASN A 220 -5.28 20.23 19.88
#